data_AF-A0A2G8LID9-F1
#
_entry.id   AF-A0A2G8LID9-F1
#
_cell.length_a   1.000
_cell.length_b   1.000
_cell.length_c   1.000
_cell.angle_alpha   90.00
_cell.angle_beta   90.00
_cell.angle_gamma   90.00
#
_symmetry.space_group_name_H-M   'P 1'
#
loop_
_entity.id
_entity.type
_entity.pdbx_description
1 polymer ?
#
loop_
_entity_poly.entity_id
_entity_poly.type
_entity_poly.pdbx_seq_one_letter_code
_entity_poly.pdbx_strand_id
1 'polypeptide(L)'
;KFEEDFAVKVQFSSLYFGEGEEFLSPLRKFVTPGVGGYKADFGLTLVIFSRREVRLVLHSIAAGSPSSILEHRRKEGDCCFWDREKLRRGPVYFAVQRCTRKSTCRNNQIIQASYQCSDHATCAERNGVRKCYCNPNYQGDGETCIHNCFVANIGSVLGEGHFYINSRCTRKSTCRNNRRVDESYQCGSHATCDTRSSVRKCYCNDGYEGDGVTCTSLPKDCYELYVSGTRSDGVYTIYPDGWSSGIQVYCEMESNGGGWTVSNANNEGLKFLTSSLYSK
;
A
#
# COMPACT_ATOMS: atom_id res chain seq x y z
N LYS A 1 -37.67 -24.48 -14.02
CA LYS A 1 -37.78 -24.26 -15.48
C LYS A 1 -39.22 -24.55 -15.84
N PHE A 2 -40.05 -23.51 -15.96
CA PHE A 2 -41.40 -23.66 -16.46
C PHE A 2 -41.36 -23.37 -17.96
N GLU A 3 -41.96 -24.23 -18.78
CA GLU A 3 -42.01 -24.09 -20.25
C GLU A 3 -43.28 -23.40 -20.74
N GLU A 4 -44.24 -23.17 -19.84
CA GLU A 4 -45.50 -22.47 -20.11
C GLU A 4 -45.62 -21.18 -19.29
N ASP A 5 -46.45 -20.26 -19.78
CA ASP A 5 -46.81 -19.03 -19.07
C ASP A 5 -47.57 -19.40 -17.78
N PHE A 6 -47.13 -18.86 -16.65
CA PHE A 6 -47.84 -19.08 -15.39
C PHE A 6 -47.95 -17.79 -14.58
N ALA A 7 -49.10 -17.65 -13.90
CA ALA A 7 -49.37 -16.53 -13.03
C ALA A 7 -49.44 -17.04 -11.59
N VAL A 8 -48.65 -16.43 -10.70
CA VAL A 8 -48.72 -16.66 -9.26
C VAL A 8 -49.42 -15.46 -8.64
N LYS A 9 -50.59 -15.71 -8.04
CA LYS A 9 -51.35 -14.70 -7.30
C LYS A 9 -51.14 -14.92 -5.81
N VAL A 10 -50.66 -13.89 -5.13
CA VAL A 10 -50.51 -13.87 -3.67
C VAL A 10 -51.37 -12.72 -3.14
N GLN A 11 -52.28 -13.03 -2.22
CA GLN A 11 -53.16 -12.04 -1.62
C GLN A 11 -52.71 -11.77 -0.19
N PHE A 12 -52.56 -10.50 0.14
CA PHE A 12 -52.28 -10.05 1.48
C PHE A 12 -53.50 -9.29 1.99
N SER A 13 -54.03 -9.74 3.12
CA SER A 13 -55.19 -9.14 3.77
C SER A 13 -54.84 -8.79 5.20
N SER A 14 -55.29 -7.63 5.66
CA SER A 14 -55.11 -7.14 7.03
C SER A 14 -53.65 -6.96 7.46
N LEU A 15 -52.82 -6.38 6.58
CA LEU A 15 -51.49 -5.92 6.97
C LEU A 15 -51.57 -4.56 7.67
N TYR A 16 -50.92 -4.42 8.82
CA TYR A 16 -50.89 -3.20 9.63
C TYR A 16 -49.50 -2.58 9.62
N PHE A 17 -49.41 -1.27 9.35
CA PHE A 17 -48.16 -0.51 9.31
C PHE A 17 -48.22 0.65 10.32
N GLY A 18 -47.14 0.87 11.06
CA GLY A 18 -47.02 1.99 12.01
C GLY A 18 -46.77 3.33 11.33
N GLU A 19 -47.06 4.43 12.02
CA GLU A 19 -46.74 5.79 11.57
C GLU A 19 -45.22 6.04 11.67
N GLY A 20 -44.55 6.15 10.52
CA GLY A 20 -43.12 6.49 10.47
C GLY A 20 -42.33 5.87 9.31
N GLU A 21 -42.89 4.90 8.59
CA GLU A 21 -42.14 4.25 7.50
C GLU A 21 -42.23 5.03 6.17
N GLU A 22 -41.09 5.55 5.69
CA GLU A 22 -40.90 6.09 4.32
C GLU A 22 -41.32 5.09 3.21
N PHE A 23 -41.42 3.81 3.58
CA PHE A 23 -41.82 2.68 2.75
C PHE A 23 -43.21 2.86 2.09
N LEU A 24 -44.09 3.66 2.69
CA LEU A 24 -45.47 3.80 2.21
C LEU A 24 -45.63 4.78 1.05
N SER A 25 -44.62 5.55 0.65
CA SER A 25 -44.80 6.59 -0.39
C SER A 25 -45.40 6.08 -1.72
N PRO A 26 -45.04 4.90 -2.26
CA PRO A 26 -45.67 4.36 -3.48
C PRO A 26 -46.96 3.58 -3.19
N LEU A 27 -47.10 3.08 -1.95
CA LEU A 27 -48.19 2.20 -1.52
C LEU A 27 -49.35 2.95 -0.84
N ARG A 28 -49.19 4.27 -0.58
CA ARG A 28 -50.19 5.15 0.05
C ARG A 28 -51.57 5.10 -0.61
N LYS A 29 -51.64 4.75 -1.90
CA LYS A 29 -52.90 4.62 -2.66
C LYS A 29 -53.67 3.33 -2.37
N PHE A 30 -53.06 2.35 -1.72
CA PHE A 30 -53.62 1.02 -1.45
C PHE A 30 -53.79 0.74 0.05
N VAL A 31 -53.57 1.76 0.89
CA VAL A 31 -53.72 1.65 2.34
C VAL A 31 -54.84 2.58 2.80
N THR A 32 -55.58 2.11 3.80
CA THR A 32 -56.64 2.87 4.47
C THR A 32 -56.11 3.37 5.80
N PRO A 33 -56.29 4.66 6.17
CA PRO A 33 -55.94 5.16 7.49
C PRO A 33 -56.79 4.48 8.56
N GLY A 34 -56.19 4.09 9.67
CA GLY A 34 -56.86 3.52 10.84
C GLY A 34 -56.31 4.10 12.15
N VAL A 35 -56.93 3.76 13.27
CA VAL A 35 -56.47 4.22 14.59
C VAL A 35 -55.13 3.55 14.90
N GLY A 36 -54.04 4.33 14.94
CA GLY A 36 -52.68 3.85 15.24
C GLY A 36 -51.83 3.42 14.04
N GLY A 37 -52.26 3.70 12.81
CA GLY A 37 -51.46 3.41 11.60
C GLY A 37 -52.27 3.24 10.32
N TYR A 38 -51.75 2.43 9.40
CA TYR A 38 -52.37 2.16 8.10
C TYR A 38 -52.70 0.68 7.94
N LYS A 39 -53.90 0.37 7.44
CA LYS A 39 -54.31 -0.99 7.05
C LYS A 39 -54.24 -1.14 5.53
N ALA A 40 -53.54 -2.15 5.04
CA ALA A 40 -53.42 -2.42 3.62
C ALA A 40 -54.09 -3.76 3.24
N ASP A 41 -54.95 -3.73 2.23
CA ASP A 41 -55.57 -4.90 1.60
C ASP A 41 -55.25 -4.87 0.10
N PHE A 42 -54.19 -5.58 -0.33
CA PHE A 42 -53.71 -5.58 -1.72
C PHE A 42 -53.33 -6.98 -2.21
N GLY A 43 -53.52 -7.20 -3.50
CA GLY A 43 -53.14 -8.42 -4.19
C GLY A 43 -51.90 -8.17 -5.04
N LEU A 44 -50.96 -9.10 -4.97
CA LEU A 44 -49.78 -9.15 -5.81
C LEU A 44 -49.96 -10.27 -6.83
N THR A 45 -49.98 -9.93 -8.11
CA THR A 45 -49.97 -10.93 -9.17
C THR A 45 -48.64 -10.85 -9.91
N LEU A 46 -47.86 -11.91 -9.80
CA LEU A 46 -46.64 -12.11 -10.56
C LEU A 46 -46.99 -12.91 -11.81
N VAL A 47 -46.89 -12.29 -12.97
CA VAL A 47 -47.11 -12.94 -14.26
C VAL A 47 -45.76 -13.16 -14.92
N ILE A 48 -45.43 -14.42 -15.18
CA ILE A 48 -44.18 -14.80 -15.85
C ILE A 48 -44.54 -15.32 -17.23
N PHE A 49 -44.24 -14.52 -18.25
CA PHE A 49 -44.34 -14.92 -19.64
C PHE A 49 -43.04 -15.62 -20.05
N SER A 50 -43.17 -16.84 -20.57
CA SER A 50 -42.16 -17.77 -21.08
C SER A 50 -40.82 -17.10 -21.43
N ARG A 51 -40.02 -16.90 -20.38
CA ARG A 51 -38.65 -16.36 -20.37
C ARG A 51 -38.42 -14.94 -20.94
N ARG A 52 -39.45 -14.17 -21.29
CA ARG A 52 -39.27 -12.87 -21.97
C ARG A 52 -39.78 -11.68 -21.17
N GLU A 53 -40.77 -11.87 -20.31
CA GLU A 53 -41.37 -10.76 -19.59
C GLU A 53 -41.83 -11.21 -18.19
N VAL A 54 -41.43 -10.45 -17.17
CA VAL A 54 -41.95 -10.60 -15.81
C VAL A 54 -42.74 -9.33 -15.51
N ARG A 55 -44.05 -9.48 -15.30
CA ARG A 55 -44.91 -8.38 -14.87
C ARG A 55 -45.28 -8.58 -13.42
N LEU A 56 -44.96 -7.58 -12.60
CA LEU A 56 -45.46 -7.50 -11.24
C LEU A 56 -46.64 -6.52 -11.25
N VAL A 57 -47.82 -7.02 -10.92
CA VAL A 57 -49.04 -6.21 -10.88
C VAL A 57 -49.51 -6.13 -9.43
N LEU A 58 -49.47 -4.92 -8.87
CA LEU A 58 -50.11 -4.62 -7.60
C LEU A 58 -51.55 -4.14 -7.87
N HIS A 59 -52.53 -4.70 -7.17
CA HIS A 59 -53.92 -4.24 -7.26
C HIS A 59 -54.55 -4.12 -5.86
N SER A 60 -55.47 -3.19 -5.68
CA SER A 60 -56.28 -3.12 -4.46
C SER A 60 -57.24 -4.31 -4.38
N ILE A 61 -57.51 -4.82 -3.17
CA ILE A 61 -58.56 -5.84 -2.92
C ILE A 61 -59.81 -5.18 -2.31
N ALA A 62 -59.74 -3.91 -1.89
CA ALA A 62 -60.86 -3.21 -1.29
C ALA A 62 -61.95 -2.86 -2.32
N ALA A 63 -63.20 -3.25 -2.03
CA ALA A 63 -64.35 -2.99 -2.89
C ALA A 63 -64.55 -1.48 -3.09
N GLY A 64 -64.62 -1.03 -4.36
CA GLY A 64 -64.82 0.38 -4.73
C GLY A 64 -63.55 1.24 -4.86
N SER A 65 -62.35 0.67 -4.69
CA SER A 65 -61.09 1.40 -4.88
C SER A 65 -60.65 1.39 -6.36
N PRO A 66 -60.18 2.50 -6.95
CA PRO A 66 -59.63 2.49 -8.30
C PRO A 66 -58.36 1.62 -8.34
N SER A 67 -58.33 0.65 -9.25
CA SER A 67 -57.17 -0.21 -9.51
C SER A 67 -56.01 0.62 -10.06
N SER A 68 -55.19 1.25 -9.21
CA SER A 68 -53.92 1.79 -9.68
C SER A 68 -52.98 0.63 -9.96
N ILE A 69 -52.77 0.30 -11.22
CA ILE A 69 -51.77 -0.68 -11.62
C ILE A 69 -50.41 -0.01 -11.49
N LEU A 70 -49.62 -0.41 -10.49
CA LEU A 70 -48.19 -0.10 -10.47
C LEU A 70 -47.51 -1.14 -11.37
N GLU A 71 -47.47 -0.86 -12.68
CA GLU A 71 -46.88 -1.74 -13.67
C GLU A 71 -45.35 -1.53 -13.67
N HIS A 72 -44.59 -2.50 -13.18
CA HIS A 72 -43.14 -2.51 -13.38
C HIS A 72 -42.82 -3.45 -14.55
N ARG A 73 -42.50 -2.86 -15.71
CA ARG A 73 -42.04 -3.61 -16.89
C ARG A 73 -40.52 -3.75 -16.85
N ARG A 74 -40.03 -4.98 -16.74
CA ARG A 74 -38.65 -5.33 -17.09
C ARG A 74 -38.58 -5.49 -18.61
N LYS A 75 -37.74 -4.71 -19.31
CA LYS A 75 -37.33 -5.07 -20.68
C LYS A 75 -36.01 -5.85 -20.60
N GLU A 76 -35.85 -6.81 -21.51
CA GLU A 76 -34.58 -7.51 -21.71
C GLU A 76 -33.49 -6.45 -22.05
N GLY A 77 -32.60 -6.14 -21.09
CA GLY A 77 -31.60 -5.08 -21.21
C GLY A 77 -31.45 -4.15 -20.00
N ASP A 78 -32.38 -4.11 -19.05
CA ASP A 78 -32.24 -3.28 -17.85
C ASP A 78 -31.32 -3.93 -16.82
N CYS A 79 -30.13 -3.34 -16.62
CA CYS A 79 -29.05 -3.98 -15.89
C CYS A 79 -28.65 -3.33 -14.56
N CYS A 80 -29.08 -2.09 -14.31
CA CYS A 80 -28.77 -1.41 -13.05
C CYS A 80 -29.94 -1.61 -12.08
N PHE A 81 -29.91 -2.66 -11.25
CA PHE A 81 -30.90 -2.84 -10.15
C PHE A 81 -30.33 -2.45 -8.79
N TRP A 82 -31.25 -2.01 -7.92
CA TRP A 82 -31.07 -1.68 -6.51
C TRP A 82 -30.99 -2.94 -5.65
N ASP A 83 -29.86 -3.21 -5.01
CA ASP A 83 -29.82 -4.20 -3.93
C ASP A 83 -30.56 -3.64 -2.69
N ARG A 84 -31.66 -4.30 -2.30
CA ARG A 84 -32.54 -3.87 -1.20
C ARG A 84 -31.87 -4.05 0.18
N GLU A 85 -30.74 -4.76 0.27
CA GLU A 85 -29.90 -4.81 1.47
C GLU A 85 -28.79 -3.74 1.50
N LYS A 86 -28.47 -3.09 0.37
CA LYS A 86 -27.28 -2.22 0.23
C LYS A 86 -27.53 -0.96 -0.58
N LEU A 87 -28.40 -0.08 -0.07
CA LEU A 87 -28.62 1.34 -0.46
C LEU A 87 -27.34 2.12 -0.88
N ARG A 88 -26.75 1.85 -2.05
CA ARG A 88 -25.69 2.67 -2.65
C ARG A 88 -25.82 2.70 -4.17
N ARG A 89 -25.91 3.93 -4.72
CA ARG A 89 -25.59 4.22 -6.13
C ARG A 89 -24.08 4.01 -6.32
N GLY A 90 -23.69 3.01 -7.08
CA GLY A 90 -22.31 2.77 -7.46
C GLY A 90 -22.19 1.60 -8.45
N PRO A 91 -21.13 1.55 -9.27
CA PRO A 91 -20.93 0.48 -10.24
C PRO A 91 -20.92 -0.89 -9.53
N VAL A 92 -21.84 -1.77 -9.92
CA VAL A 92 -21.97 -3.11 -9.33
C VAL A 92 -20.91 -4.02 -9.95
N TYR A 93 -19.77 -4.14 -9.29
CA TYR A 93 -18.68 -5.00 -9.71
C TYR A 93 -19.02 -6.48 -9.44
N PHE A 94 -19.47 -7.19 -10.47
CA PHE A 94 -19.50 -8.65 -10.44
C PHE A 94 -18.22 -9.18 -11.07
N ALA A 95 -17.23 -9.54 -10.26
CA ALA A 95 -16.19 -10.45 -10.71
C ALA A 95 -16.83 -11.83 -10.93
N VAL A 96 -16.57 -12.56 -12.03
CA VAL A 96 -16.91 -14.02 -12.15
C VAL A 96 -15.97 -14.85 -11.28
N GLN A 97 -16.29 -16.08 -10.86
CA GLN A 97 -15.64 -16.87 -9.78
C GLN A 97 -14.09 -16.81 -9.66
N ARG A 98 -13.38 -16.44 -10.73
CA ARG A 98 -11.91 -16.31 -10.81
C ARG A 98 -11.38 -14.88 -11.04
N CYS A 99 -12.19 -13.83 -10.84
CA CYS A 99 -11.82 -12.43 -11.11
C CYS A 99 -11.24 -12.18 -12.51
N THR A 100 -11.80 -12.85 -13.53
CA THR A 100 -11.34 -12.76 -14.92
C THR A 100 -12.13 -11.76 -15.78
N ARG A 101 -13.31 -11.33 -15.30
CA ARG A 101 -14.15 -10.33 -15.95
C ARG A 101 -14.82 -9.45 -14.91
N LYS A 102 -14.90 -8.14 -15.20
CA LYS A 102 -15.62 -7.14 -14.41
C LYS A 102 -16.76 -6.56 -15.25
N SER A 103 -17.86 -6.22 -14.60
CA SER A 103 -19.02 -5.59 -15.22
C SER A 103 -19.22 -4.20 -14.64
N THR A 104 -19.49 -3.21 -15.50
CA THR A 104 -19.80 -1.82 -15.10
C THR A 104 -21.10 -1.38 -15.78
N CYS A 105 -21.94 -0.61 -15.08
CA CYS A 105 -23.17 -0.04 -15.66
C CYS A 105 -22.85 1.37 -16.18
N ARG A 106 -23.04 1.63 -17.48
CA ARG A 106 -22.95 2.96 -18.08
C ARG A 106 -24.11 3.14 -19.06
N ASN A 107 -24.88 4.23 -18.94
CA ASN A 107 -26.05 4.51 -19.79
C ASN A 107 -27.06 3.35 -19.88
N ASN A 108 -27.39 2.72 -18.74
CA ASN A 108 -28.24 1.52 -18.65
C ASN A 108 -27.74 0.29 -19.43
N GLN A 109 -26.50 0.27 -19.91
CA GLN A 109 -25.87 -0.89 -20.54
C GLN A 109 -24.81 -1.52 -19.62
N ILE A 110 -24.76 -2.86 -19.56
CA ILE A 110 -23.61 -3.56 -18.96
C ILE A 110 -22.47 -3.53 -19.95
N ILE A 111 -21.36 -2.95 -19.50
CA ILE A 111 -20.07 -3.07 -20.16
C ILE A 111 -19.27 -4.12 -19.40
N GLN A 112 -18.96 -5.22 -20.08
CA GLN A 112 -18.06 -6.25 -19.55
C GLN A 112 -16.65 -6.03 -20.09
N ALA A 113 -15.67 -6.14 -19.22
CA ALA A 113 -14.27 -6.13 -19.59
C ALA A 113 -13.57 -7.32 -18.95
N SER A 114 -12.67 -7.95 -19.71
CA SER A 114 -11.66 -8.82 -19.11
C SER A 114 -10.72 -7.99 -18.25
N TYR A 115 -10.35 -8.53 -17.10
CA TYR A 115 -9.30 -7.94 -16.27
C TYR A 115 -8.55 -9.06 -15.55
N GLN A 116 -7.34 -8.77 -15.07
CA GLN A 116 -6.54 -9.69 -14.29
C GLN A 116 -6.16 -9.02 -12.97
N CYS A 117 -6.15 -9.77 -11.89
CA CYS A 117 -5.59 -9.29 -10.64
C CYS A 117 -4.08 -9.05 -10.83
N SER A 118 -3.54 -8.05 -10.13
CA SER A 118 -2.10 -7.94 -9.92
C SER A 118 -1.55 -9.25 -9.33
N ASP A 119 -0.30 -9.59 -9.62
CA ASP A 119 0.42 -10.68 -8.94
C ASP A 119 0.47 -10.51 -7.41
N HIS A 120 0.28 -9.27 -6.93
CA HIS A 120 0.19 -8.91 -5.52
C HIS A 120 -1.24 -8.66 -5.04
N ALA A 121 -2.23 -9.23 -5.71
CA ALA A 121 -3.63 -9.18 -5.30
C ALA A 121 -4.25 -10.58 -5.23
N THR A 122 -5.18 -10.73 -4.30
CA THR A 122 -6.00 -11.94 -4.16
C THR A 122 -7.42 -11.65 -4.62
N CYS A 123 -7.96 -12.51 -5.49
CA CYS A 123 -9.39 -12.52 -5.80
C CYS A 123 -10.16 -13.04 -4.59
N ALA A 124 -10.94 -12.19 -3.94
CA ALA A 124 -11.70 -12.57 -2.75
C ALA A 124 -13.06 -11.86 -2.71
N GLU A 125 -13.97 -12.34 -1.87
CA GLU A 125 -15.23 -11.65 -1.57
C GLU A 125 -15.13 -11.00 -0.19
N ARG A 126 -15.39 -9.68 -0.12
CA ARG A 126 -15.44 -8.93 1.15
C ARG A 126 -16.69 -8.06 1.15
N ASN A 127 -17.48 -8.12 2.21
CA ASN A 127 -18.76 -7.40 2.33
C ASN A 127 -19.73 -7.64 1.14
N GLY A 128 -19.72 -8.87 0.59
CA GLY A 128 -20.52 -9.25 -0.57
C GLY A 128 -20.09 -8.61 -1.90
N VAL A 129 -18.87 -8.07 -1.97
CA VAL A 129 -18.25 -7.60 -3.22
C VAL A 129 -17.04 -8.46 -3.52
N ARG A 130 -17.11 -9.22 -4.63
CA ARG A 130 -16.00 -10.03 -5.13
C ARG A 130 -15.21 -9.25 -6.16
N LYS A 131 -13.93 -9.02 -5.88
CA LYS A 131 -12.96 -8.32 -6.75
C LYS A 131 -11.54 -8.68 -6.34
N CYS A 132 -10.55 -8.13 -7.05
CA CYS A 132 -9.16 -8.23 -6.64
C CYS A 132 -8.92 -7.29 -5.45
N TYR A 133 -8.32 -7.82 -4.39
CA TYR A 133 -7.90 -7.05 -3.22
C TYR A 133 -6.40 -7.17 -3.09
N CYS A 134 -5.69 -6.05 -3.00
CA CYS A 134 -4.25 -6.08 -2.77
C CYS A 134 -3.91 -6.90 -1.51
N ASN A 135 -2.81 -7.66 -1.62
CA ASN A 135 -2.26 -8.43 -0.51
C ASN A 135 -1.81 -7.50 0.63
N PRO A 136 -1.62 -8.02 1.85
CA PRO A 136 -1.09 -7.22 2.95
C PRO A 136 0.18 -6.46 2.54
N ASN A 137 0.29 -5.21 2.98
CA ASN A 137 1.37 -4.27 2.63
C ASN A 137 1.37 -3.76 1.19
N TYR A 138 0.34 -4.03 0.40
CA TYR A 138 0.11 -3.41 -0.91
C TYR A 138 -1.16 -2.54 -0.90
N GLN A 139 -1.16 -1.49 -1.71
CA GLN A 139 -2.26 -0.54 -1.91
C GLN A 139 -2.55 -0.35 -3.40
N GLY A 140 -3.80 -0.05 -3.73
CA GLY A 140 -4.24 0.17 -5.10
C GLY A 140 -5.67 -0.33 -5.33
N ASP A 141 -6.03 -0.50 -6.60
CA ASP A 141 -7.39 -0.90 -7.01
C ASP A 141 -7.58 -2.43 -7.14
N GLY A 142 -6.49 -3.19 -6.99
CA GLY A 142 -6.47 -4.66 -7.12
C GLY A 142 -6.01 -5.16 -8.49
N GLU A 143 -6.10 -4.32 -9.53
CA GLU A 143 -5.46 -4.54 -10.84
C GLU A 143 -4.01 -4.05 -10.80
N THR A 144 -3.80 -2.92 -10.15
CA THR A 144 -2.50 -2.36 -9.81
C THR A 144 -2.37 -2.38 -8.29
N CYS A 145 -1.37 -3.09 -7.77
CA CYS A 145 -1.04 -3.11 -6.36
C CYS A 145 0.42 -2.70 -6.19
N ILE A 146 0.63 -1.55 -5.54
CA ILE A 146 1.94 -1.01 -5.21
C ILE A 146 2.21 -1.24 -3.72
N HIS A 147 3.43 -1.64 -3.37
CA HIS A 147 3.79 -1.86 -1.96
C HIS A 147 3.78 -0.54 -1.18
N ASN A 148 3.56 -0.64 0.13
CA ASN A 148 3.38 0.49 1.04
C ASN A 148 4.67 1.29 1.31
N CYS A 149 5.73 1.07 0.54
CA CYS A 149 7.01 1.77 0.64
C CYS A 149 7.02 3.14 -0.07
N PHE A 150 5.86 3.73 -0.30
CA PHE A 150 5.73 5.07 -0.87
C PHE A 150 6.34 6.14 0.04
N VAL A 151 7.16 7.02 -0.54
CA VAL A 151 7.77 8.17 0.14
C VAL A 151 7.24 9.45 -0.49
N ALA A 152 6.36 10.13 0.23
CA ALA A 152 5.71 11.36 -0.24
C ALA A 152 6.69 12.47 -0.63
N ASN A 153 7.83 12.57 0.05
CA ASN A 153 8.86 13.60 -0.22
C ASN A 153 9.46 13.54 -1.63
N ILE A 154 9.48 12.36 -2.26
CA ILE A 154 10.03 12.15 -3.60
C ILE A 154 8.96 11.67 -4.60
N GLY A 155 7.72 11.47 -4.13
CA GLY A 155 6.61 11.01 -4.97
C GLY A 155 6.82 9.62 -5.56
N SER A 156 7.66 8.77 -4.96
CA SER A 156 8.01 7.46 -5.48
C SER A 156 7.96 6.36 -4.42
N VAL A 157 7.98 5.11 -4.87
CA VAL A 157 7.95 3.92 -4.01
C VAL A 157 9.37 3.34 -3.93
N LEU A 158 9.88 3.15 -2.72
CA LEU A 158 11.21 2.56 -2.49
C LEU A 158 11.19 1.06 -2.77
N GLY A 159 12.05 0.59 -3.67
CA GLY A 159 12.28 -0.85 -3.88
C GLY A 159 12.73 -1.58 -2.62
N GLU A 160 12.55 -2.90 -2.57
CA GLU A 160 12.92 -3.74 -1.42
C GLU A 160 14.41 -3.57 -1.07
N GLY A 161 14.72 -3.31 0.21
CA GLY A 161 16.07 -3.04 0.70
C GLY A 161 16.60 -1.62 0.42
N HIS A 162 15.94 -0.83 -0.42
CA HIS A 162 16.32 0.57 -0.65
C HIS A 162 15.88 1.46 0.51
N PHE A 163 16.61 2.57 0.67
CA PHE A 163 16.31 3.60 1.67
C PHE A 163 16.22 4.99 1.04
N TYR A 164 15.58 5.88 1.77
CA TYR A 164 15.54 7.32 1.51
C TYR A 164 15.82 8.06 2.81
N ILE A 165 16.66 9.09 2.73
CA ILE A 165 16.90 10.02 3.83
C ILE A 165 16.36 11.39 3.42
N ASN A 166 15.59 12.01 4.31
CA ASN A 166 14.99 13.30 4.05
C ASN A 166 16.05 14.41 3.92
N SER A 167 15.67 15.55 3.34
CA SER A 167 16.58 16.67 3.07
C SER A 167 17.29 17.23 4.31
N ARG A 168 16.71 17.04 5.50
CA ARG A 168 17.29 17.47 6.78
C ARG A 168 18.11 16.39 7.49
N CYS A 169 18.26 15.20 6.91
CA CYS A 169 18.84 14.02 7.55
C CYS A 169 18.33 13.77 8.98
N THR A 170 17.03 13.98 9.22
CA THR A 170 16.36 13.72 10.50
C THR A 170 15.57 12.43 10.52
N ARG A 171 15.29 11.86 9.34
CA ARG A 171 14.51 10.62 9.17
C ARG A 171 15.07 9.77 8.04
N LYS A 172 15.14 8.47 8.28
CA LYS A 172 15.47 7.45 7.30
C LYS A 172 14.27 6.53 7.10
N SER A 173 13.86 6.37 5.85
CA SER A 173 12.77 5.51 5.41
C SER A 173 13.37 4.32 4.66
N THR A 174 13.14 3.10 5.12
CA THR A 174 13.65 1.88 4.47
C THR A 174 12.47 0.99 4.06
N CYS A 175 12.52 0.40 2.87
CA CYS A 175 11.54 -0.62 2.49
C CYS A 175 12.03 -2.00 2.93
N ARG A 176 11.27 -2.66 3.80
CA ARG A 176 11.54 -4.03 4.25
C ARG A 176 10.26 -4.85 4.25
N ASN A 177 10.28 -6.01 3.61
CA ASN A 177 9.13 -6.89 3.42
C ASN A 177 7.91 -6.12 2.88
N ASN A 178 8.10 -5.30 1.84
CA ASN A 178 7.07 -4.45 1.25
C ASN A 178 6.44 -3.41 2.21
N ARG A 179 7.05 -3.17 3.38
CA ARG A 179 6.58 -2.20 4.38
C ARG A 179 7.62 -1.11 4.59
N ARG A 180 7.17 0.16 4.58
CA ARG A 180 8.02 1.29 4.97
C ARG A 180 8.30 1.25 6.46
N VAL A 181 9.56 1.29 6.82
CA VAL A 181 10.06 1.49 8.18
C VAL A 181 10.68 2.87 8.23
N ASP A 182 10.13 3.73 9.08
CA ASP A 182 10.65 5.07 9.32
C ASP A 182 11.38 5.09 10.67
N GLU A 183 12.64 5.54 10.67
CA GLU A 183 13.46 5.65 11.87
C GLU A 183 14.03 7.07 11.99
N SER A 184 14.32 7.49 13.24
CA SER A 184 15.09 8.70 13.48
C SER A 184 16.49 8.53 12.89
N TYR A 185 16.96 9.54 12.19
CA TYR A 185 18.28 9.54 11.58
C TYR A 185 18.98 10.82 11.99
N GLN A 186 20.26 10.73 12.36
CA GLN A 186 21.08 11.88 12.72
C GLN A 186 22.51 11.56 12.34
N CYS A 187 23.22 12.55 11.79
CA CYS A 187 24.64 12.40 11.48
C CYS A 187 25.47 12.43 12.77
N GLY A 188 26.57 11.68 12.78
CA GLY A 188 27.57 11.76 13.85
C GLY A 188 28.22 13.14 13.92
N SER A 189 28.93 13.42 15.01
CA SER A 189 29.60 14.72 15.24
C SER A 189 30.64 15.08 14.18
N HIS A 190 31.21 14.07 13.50
CA HIS A 190 32.18 14.23 12.42
C HIS A 190 31.63 13.81 11.06
N ALA A 191 30.34 14.04 10.83
CA ALA A 191 29.68 13.73 9.56
C ALA A 191 28.83 14.89 9.06
N THR A 192 28.73 15.00 7.74
CA THR A 192 27.91 15.98 7.04
C THR A 192 26.78 15.28 6.28
N CYS A 193 25.57 15.82 6.40
CA CYS A 193 24.42 15.42 5.59
C CYS A 193 24.59 15.98 4.17
N ASP A 194 24.84 15.10 3.19
CA ASP A 194 25.09 15.53 1.82
C ASP A 194 24.53 14.52 0.80
N THR A 195 24.58 14.85 -0.49
CA THR A 195 24.18 13.97 -1.60
C THR A 195 25.38 13.70 -2.50
N ARG A 196 25.92 12.47 -2.44
CA ARG A 196 27.02 12.04 -3.32
C ARG A 196 26.52 10.93 -4.25
N SER A 197 26.81 11.05 -5.54
CA SER A 197 26.34 10.10 -6.57
C SER A 197 24.83 9.82 -6.49
N SER A 198 24.03 10.89 -6.32
CA SER A 198 22.56 10.85 -6.19
C SER A 198 22.02 10.13 -4.94
N VAL A 199 22.87 9.76 -3.98
CA VAL A 199 22.45 9.18 -2.69
C VAL A 199 22.61 10.23 -1.61
N ARG A 200 21.51 10.59 -0.94
CA ARG A 200 21.56 11.45 0.25
C ARG A 200 21.74 10.58 1.49
N LYS A 201 22.79 10.86 2.27
CA LYS A 201 23.02 10.27 3.60
C LYS A 201 24.04 11.10 4.38
N CYS A 202 24.32 10.71 5.61
CA CYS A 202 25.47 11.23 6.32
C CYS A 202 26.75 10.63 5.73
N TYR A 203 27.74 11.48 5.52
CA TYR A 203 29.09 11.09 5.08
C TYR A 203 30.08 11.61 6.12
N CYS A 204 31.00 10.76 6.56
CA CYS A 204 32.07 11.21 7.45
C CYS A 204 32.89 12.32 6.79
N ASN A 205 33.32 13.27 7.60
CA ASN A 205 34.21 14.35 7.20
C ASN A 205 35.61 13.80 6.90
N ASP A 206 36.45 14.59 6.23
CA ASP A 206 37.82 14.19 5.92
C ASP A 206 38.60 13.83 7.18
N GLY A 207 39.38 12.75 7.12
CA GLY A 207 40.08 12.18 8.28
C GLY A 207 39.21 11.29 9.17
N TYR A 208 37.97 10.99 8.77
CA TYR A 208 37.10 10.04 9.48
C TYR A 208 36.52 9.00 8.54
N GLU A 209 36.26 7.80 9.07
CA GLU A 209 35.59 6.70 8.36
C GLU A 209 34.42 6.13 9.15
N GLY A 210 33.50 5.46 8.46
CA GLY A 210 32.31 4.85 9.05
C GLY A 210 31.06 4.98 8.18
N ASP A 211 29.90 4.81 8.79
CA ASP A 211 28.60 4.85 8.10
C ASP A 211 27.96 6.25 8.04
N GLY A 212 28.63 7.25 8.60
CA GLY A 212 28.16 8.63 8.72
C GLY A 212 27.28 8.91 9.93
N VAL A 213 26.73 7.88 10.57
CA VAL A 213 26.08 7.99 11.89
C VAL A 213 27.14 7.81 12.98
N THR A 214 28.02 6.83 12.80
CA THR A 214 29.23 6.62 13.57
C THR A 214 30.43 6.89 12.67
N CYS A 215 31.29 7.80 13.09
CA CYS A 215 32.52 8.14 12.40
C CYS A 215 33.69 8.02 13.38
N THR A 216 34.71 7.27 13.01
CA THR A 216 35.94 7.07 13.76
C THR A 216 37.09 7.78 13.04
N SER A 217 38.00 8.40 13.78
CA SER A 217 39.16 9.06 13.20
C SER A 217 40.05 8.03 12.50
N LEU A 218 40.49 8.37 11.29
CA LEU A 218 41.50 7.61 10.58
C LEU A 218 42.87 7.85 11.23
N PRO A 219 43.69 6.80 11.40
CA PRO A 219 44.98 6.93 12.07
C PRO A 219 45.93 7.76 11.21
N LYS A 220 46.44 8.87 11.77
CA LYS A 220 47.38 9.75 11.06
C LYS A 220 48.78 9.18 10.96
N ASP A 221 49.16 8.36 11.94
CA ASP A 221 50.46 7.73 12.06
C ASP A 221 50.36 6.39 12.82
N CYS A 222 51.50 5.74 13.00
CA CYS A 222 51.57 4.47 13.74
C CYS A 222 51.32 4.64 15.24
N TYR A 223 51.50 5.85 15.77
CA TYR A 223 51.25 6.11 17.18
C TYR A 223 49.75 6.13 17.48
N GLU A 224 48.94 6.71 16.59
CA GLU A 224 47.48 6.66 16.68
C GLU A 224 46.94 5.22 16.61
N LEU A 225 47.52 4.37 15.75
CA LEU A 225 47.22 2.94 15.70
C LEU A 225 47.61 2.24 17.02
N TYR A 226 48.75 2.60 17.60
CA TYR A 226 49.19 2.04 18.87
C TYR A 226 48.26 2.46 20.01
N VAL A 227 47.88 3.73 20.15
CA VAL A 227 46.94 4.11 21.21
C VAL A 227 45.55 3.51 21.00
N SER A 228 45.14 3.20 19.76
CA SER A 228 43.89 2.50 19.46
C SER A 228 43.90 0.99 19.76
N GLY A 229 45.04 0.45 20.22
CA GLY A 229 45.16 -0.94 20.66
C GLY A 229 45.91 -1.86 19.69
N THR A 230 46.41 -1.34 18.56
CA THR A 230 47.26 -2.12 17.64
C THR A 230 48.61 -2.40 18.30
N ARG A 231 48.99 -3.67 18.44
CA ARG A 231 50.20 -4.08 19.19
C ARG A 231 51.23 -4.86 18.39
N SER A 232 50.89 -5.32 17.19
CA SER A 232 51.79 -6.14 16.38
C SER A 232 52.52 -5.28 15.35
N ASP A 233 53.80 -5.57 15.14
CA ASP A 233 54.57 -4.97 14.06
C ASP A 233 53.97 -5.35 12.69
N GLY A 234 54.06 -4.45 11.70
CA GLY A 234 53.53 -4.75 10.37
C GLY A 234 53.36 -3.54 9.47
N VAL A 235 52.88 -3.78 8.25
CA VAL A 235 52.53 -2.71 7.31
C VAL A 235 51.07 -2.31 7.53
N TYR A 236 50.84 -1.03 7.82
CA TYR A 236 49.52 -0.46 8.05
C TYR A 236 49.27 0.73 7.12
N THR A 237 47.99 1.04 6.89
CA THR A 237 47.60 2.25 6.18
C THR A 237 47.38 3.37 7.17
N ILE A 238 48.08 4.50 6.99
CA ILE A 238 47.91 5.73 7.76
C ILE A 238 47.44 6.87 6.84
N TYR A 239 46.87 7.92 7.41
CA TYR A 239 46.28 9.06 6.70
C TYR A 239 46.88 10.38 7.21
N PRO A 240 48.12 10.72 6.82
CA PRO A 240 48.77 11.95 7.28
C PRO A 240 48.03 13.20 6.80
N ASP A 241 48.11 14.27 7.60
CA ASP A 241 47.48 15.55 7.26
C ASP A 241 47.98 16.08 5.90
N GLY A 242 47.05 16.53 5.05
CA GLY A 242 47.35 17.07 3.72
C GLY A 242 47.45 16.03 2.60
N TRP A 243 47.30 14.73 2.89
CA TRP A 243 47.27 13.67 1.87
C TRP A 243 45.84 13.33 1.48
N SER A 244 45.58 13.17 0.17
CA SER A 244 44.25 12.87 -0.36
C SER A 244 43.86 11.38 -0.25
N SER A 245 44.80 10.52 0.09
CA SER A 245 44.62 9.07 0.21
C SER A 245 45.59 8.51 1.24
N GLY A 246 45.19 7.42 1.90
CA GLY A 246 46.05 6.73 2.86
C GLY A 246 47.32 6.17 2.20
N ILE A 247 48.39 6.11 2.96
CA ILE A 247 49.67 5.53 2.56
C ILE A 247 50.00 4.31 3.41
N GLN A 248 50.64 3.32 2.80
CA GLN A 248 51.13 2.17 3.54
C GLN A 248 52.51 2.47 4.13
N VAL A 249 52.66 2.26 5.43
CA VAL A 249 53.90 2.42 6.20
C VAL A 249 54.15 1.19 7.04
N TYR A 250 55.41 0.92 7.38
CA TYR A 250 55.73 -0.08 8.39
C TYR A 250 55.64 0.56 9.78
N CYS A 251 54.84 -0.03 10.66
CA CYS A 251 54.71 0.36 12.04
C CYS A 251 55.41 -0.65 12.96
N GLU A 252 56.25 -0.12 13.85
CA GLU A 252 56.89 -0.87 14.92
C GLU A 252 56.12 -0.60 16.22
N MET A 253 55.50 -1.64 16.76
CA MET A 253 54.50 -1.61 17.83
C MET A 253 54.95 -2.39 19.08
N GLU A 254 55.88 -3.34 18.96
CA GLU A 254 56.23 -4.26 20.05
C GLU A 254 57.38 -3.77 20.94
N SER A 255 58.37 -3.12 20.35
CA SER A 255 59.60 -2.68 21.02
C SER A 255 59.58 -1.17 21.31
N ASN A 256 60.50 -0.72 22.17
CA ASN A 256 60.77 0.71 22.42
C ASN A 256 59.52 1.56 22.75
N GLY A 257 58.50 0.96 23.39
CA GLY A 257 57.26 1.64 23.75
C GLY A 257 56.20 1.72 22.64
N GLY A 258 56.47 1.19 21.44
CA GLY A 258 55.55 1.04 20.32
C GLY A 258 55.01 2.33 19.70
N GLY A 259 54.40 2.19 18.52
CA GLY A 259 53.74 3.29 17.79
C GLY A 259 54.66 4.05 16.84
N TRP A 260 55.78 3.46 16.43
CA TRP A 260 56.75 4.12 15.59
C TRP A 260 56.42 3.97 14.11
N THR A 261 56.36 5.09 13.40
CA THR A 261 56.28 5.10 11.93
C THR A 261 57.67 5.02 11.32
N VAL A 262 57.91 3.98 10.52
CA VAL A 262 59.21 3.76 9.87
C VAL A 262 59.15 4.25 8.43
N SER A 263 59.83 5.35 8.13
CA SER A 263 60.02 5.88 6.77
C SER A 263 61.42 5.57 6.25
N ASN A 264 61.54 5.11 4.99
CA ASN A 264 62.85 5.00 4.33
C ASN A 264 63.33 6.37 3.85
N ALA A 265 64.52 6.79 4.27
CA ALA A 265 65.34 7.76 3.54
C ALA A 265 66.48 6.99 2.87
N ASN A 266 66.21 6.32 1.75
CA ASN A 266 67.23 5.97 0.75
C ASN A 266 66.58 5.55 -0.57
N ASN A 267 67.19 6.01 -1.65
CA ASN A 267 66.58 6.26 -2.95
C ASN A 267 66.36 5.03 -3.84
N GLU A 268 66.31 3.79 -3.33
CA GLU A 268 66.04 2.60 -4.17
C GLU A 268 65.29 1.49 -3.42
N GLY A 269 64.16 1.09 -4.03
CA GLY A 269 63.38 -0.14 -3.84
C GLY A 269 63.57 -0.98 -2.57
N LEU A 270 62.54 -0.97 -1.72
CA LEU A 270 62.17 -2.01 -0.75
C LEU A 270 63.34 -2.80 -0.12
N LYS A 271 63.95 -2.21 0.91
CA LYS A 271 64.68 -2.95 1.94
C LYS A 271 64.31 -2.42 3.32
N PHE A 272 63.81 -3.33 4.15
CA PHE A 272 63.64 -3.18 5.59
C PHE A 272 65.02 -3.10 6.25
N LEU A 273 65.10 -2.36 7.36
CA LEU A 273 66.26 -2.10 8.23
C LEU A 273 67.07 -0.83 7.87
N THR A 274 66.69 0.30 8.48
CA THR A 274 67.61 1.11 9.31
C THR A 274 66.79 1.90 10.34
N SER A 275 67.26 1.90 11.59
CA SER A 275 66.66 2.58 12.74
C SER A 275 66.84 4.09 12.61
N SER A 276 65.84 4.79 12.11
CA SER A 276 65.66 6.22 12.37
C SER A 276 64.18 6.41 12.64
N LEU A 277 63.84 6.26 13.92
CA LEU A 277 62.51 6.44 14.47
C LEU A 277 62.10 7.91 14.28
N TYR A 278 61.24 8.21 13.31
CA TYR A 278 60.69 9.55 13.18
C TYR A 278 59.35 9.64 13.91
N SER A 279 59.35 10.49 14.91
CA SER A 279 58.25 10.94 15.77
C SER A 279 57.51 9.87 16.57
N LYS A 280 57.36 10.19 17.86
CA LYS A 280 56.20 9.82 18.67
C LYS A 280 55.22 10.98 18.69
#